data_AF-E1NTF0-F1
#
_entry.id   AF-E1NTF0-F1
#
_cell.length_a   1.000
_cell.length_b   1.000
_cell.length_c   1.000
_cell.angle_alpha   90.00
_cell.angle_beta   90.00
_cell.angle_gamma   90.00
#
_symmetry.space_group_name_H-M   'P 1'
#
loop_
_entity.id
_entity.type
_entity.pdbx_description
1 polymer ?
#
loop_
_entity_poly.entity_id
_entity_poly.type
_entity_poly.pdbx_seq_one_letter_code
_entity_poly.pdbx_strand_id
1 'polypeptide(L)'
;MPYWLDIIINFTFAWIASVGFALTLNVPKRALIYCGHSGALGWMIYWFGIHAGWGRLTSNFLGALLIGIVGIILAKLKKCPVTVFNIPAIVPLVPGVPAYQAVRAMVIGDLASAQNLILRVFIVTIAIAMGFLLAQLVGEIWFKIHKVYH
;
A
#
# COMPACT_ATOMS: atom_id res chain seq x y z
N MET A 1 14.66 -7.13 -19.21
CA MET A 1 15.07 -5.70 -19.27
C MET A 1 16.24 -5.51 -18.30
N PRO A 2 17.02 -4.42 -18.39
CA PRO A 2 18.04 -4.13 -17.40
C PRO A 2 17.39 -3.93 -16.01
N TYR A 3 17.96 -4.49 -14.96
CA TYR A 3 17.38 -4.44 -13.60
C TYR A 3 17.12 -3.01 -13.08
N TRP A 4 18.01 -2.07 -13.42
CA TRP A 4 17.85 -0.65 -13.06
C TRP A 4 16.61 -0.03 -13.72
N LEU A 5 16.25 -0.48 -14.92
CA LEU A 5 15.07 0.01 -15.64
C LEU A 5 13.79 -0.47 -14.93
N ASP A 6 13.77 -1.71 -14.45
CA ASP A 6 12.62 -2.27 -13.72
C ASP A 6 12.36 -1.48 -12.44
N ILE A 7 13.40 -1.06 -11.71
CA ILE A 7 13.28 -0.22 -10.51
C ILE A 7 12.63 1.13 -10.86
N ILE A 8 13.13 1.81 -11.90
CA ILE A 8 12.61 3.12 -12.32
C ILE A 8 11.14 3.00 -12.74
N ILE A 9 10.79 1.96 -13.52
CA ILE A 9 9.42 1.72 -13.96
C ILE A 9 8.52 1.47 -12.74
N ASN A 10 8.87 0.53 -11.87
CA ASN A 10 8.04 0.17 -10.73
C ASN A 10 7.82 1.36 -9.78
N PHE A 11 8.88 2.12 -9.50
CA PHE A 11 8.78 3.31 -8.67
C PHE A 11 7.86 4.37 -9.32
N THR A 12 8.08 4.67 -10.60
CA THR A 12 7.36 5.75 -11.29
C THR A 12 5.88 5.42 -11.46
N PHE A 13 5.54 4.19 -11.87
CA PHE A 13 4.15 3.78 -12.03
C PHE A 13 3.41 3.67 -10.70
N ALA A 14 4.07 3.19 -9.63
CA ALA A 14 3.49 3.20 -8.29
C ALA A 14 3.24 4.64 -7.80
N TRP A 15 4.19 5.54 -8.04
CA TRP A 15 4.06 6.96 -7.71
C TRP A 15 2.87 7.59 -8.46
N ILE A 16 2.78 7.38 -9.78
CA ILE A 16 1.68 7.91 -10.61
C ILE A 16 0.33 7.32 -10.15
N ALA A 17 0.26 6.02 -9.88
CA ALA A 17 -0.97 5.38 -9.41
C ALA A 17 -1.45 6.00 -8.09
N SER A 18 -0.55 6.21 -7.13
CA SER A 18 -0.89 6.83 -5.85
C SER A 18 -1.25 8.30 -5.97
N VAL A 19 -0.54 9.09 -6.79
CA VAL A 19 -0.92 10.49 -7.04
C VAL A 19 -2.26 10.58 -7.76
N GLY A 20 -2.47 9.75 -8.78
CA GLY A 20 -3.71 9.67 -9.53
C GLY A 20 -4.91 9.35 -8.64
N PHE A 21 -4.76 8.38 -7.73
CA PHE A 21 -5.80 8.09 -6.75
C PHE A 21 -5.95 9.19 -5.70
N ALA A 22 -4.87 9.86 -5.29
CA ALA A 22 -4.97 11.00 -4.38
C ALA A 22 -5.78 12.16 -5.02
N LEU A 23 -5.67 12.34 -6.34
CA LEU A 23 -6.49 13.31 -7.09
C LEU A 23 -7.98 12.95 -7.06
N THR A 24 -8.35 11.66 -7.24
CA THR A 24 -9.77 11.25 -7.18
C THR A 24 -10.37 11.42 -5.78
N LEU A 25 -9.54 11.32 -4.74
CA LEU A 25 -9.92 11.59 -3.36
C LEU A 25 -9.93 13.08 -2.98
N ASN A 26 -9.64 14.00 -3.91
CA ASN A 26 -9.54 15.43 -3.66
C ASN A 26 -8.55 15.79 -2.52
N VAL A 27 -7.42 15.08 -2.46
CA VAL A 27 -6.35 15.37 -1.48
C VAL A 27 -5.78 16.78 -1.68
N PRO A 28 -5.48 17.55 -0.61
CA PRO A 28 -4.91 18.89 -0.73
C PRO A 28 -3.64 18.91 -1.59
N LYS A 29 -3.50 19.91 -2.47
CA LYS A 29 -2.37 20.01 -3.42
C LYS A 29 -0.99 19.87 -2.76
N ARG A 30 -0.83 20.45 -1.57
CA ARG A 30 0.40 20.37 -0.76
C ARG A 30 0.77 18.95 -0.28
N ALA A 31 -0.19 18.02 -0.29
CA ALA A 31 -0.05 16.64 0.18
C ALA A 31 0.06 15.62 -0.98
N LEU A 32 -0.38 15.97 -2.20
CA LEU A 32 -0.42 15.07 -3.36
C LEU A 32 0.91 14.37 -3.64
N ILE A 33 2.00 15.15 -3.76
CA ILE A 33 3.34 14.61 -4.08
C ILE A 33 3.81 13.61 -3.01
N TYR A 34 3.49 13.90 -1.74
CA TYR A 34 3.86 13.04 -0.62
C TYR A 34 3.06 11.73 -0.59
N CYS A 35 1.82 11.73 -1.10
CA CYS A 35 1.04 10.50 -1.29
C CYS A 35 1.70 9.59 -2.34
N GLY A 36 2.17 10.18 -3.44
CA GLY A 36 2.94 9.47 -4.46
C GLY A 36 4.18 8.80 -3.91
N HIS A 37 5.01 9.54 -3.15
CA HIS A 37 6.22 8.98 -2.55
C HIS A 37 5.90 7.87 -1.55
N SER A 38 4.89 8.06 -0.69
CA SER A 38 4.47 7.03 0.27
C SER A 38 4.08 5.72 -0.44
N GLY A 39 3.26 5.81 -1.49
CA GLY A 39 2.85 4.63 -2.26
C GLY A 39 3.98 3.98 -3.04
N ALA A 40 4.85 4.79 -3.65
CA ALA A 40 6.04 4.29 -4.34
C ALA A 40 6.98 3.53 -3.38
N LEU A 41 7.24 4.08 -2.18
CA LEU A 41 8.08 3.42 -1.18
C LEU A 41 7.47 2.10 -0.70
N GLY A 42 6.16 2.08 -0.43
CA GLY A 42 5.45 0.85 -0.07
C GLY A 42 5.49 -0.21 -1.17
N TRP A 43 5.29 0.20 -2.42
CA TRP A 43 5.42 -0.69 -3.58
C TRP A 43 6.83 -1.22 -3.75
N MET A 44 7.87 -0.39 -3.55
CA MET A 44 9.25 -0.84 -3.67
C MET A 44 9.60 -1.89 -2.62
N ILE A 45 9.13 -1.75 -1.37
CA ILE A 45 9.30 -2.81 -0.35
C ILE A 45 8.63 -4.11 -0.81
N TYR A 46 7.41 -4.02 -1.32
CA TYR A 46 6.73 -5.18 -1.86
C TYR A 46 7.52 -5.81 -3.01
N TRP A 47 7.95 -5.01 -3.98
CA TRP A 47 8.65 -5.47 -5.17
C TRP A 47 9.97 -6.14 -4.82
N PHE A 48 10.81 -5.50 -3.98
CA PHE A 48 12.06 -6.11 -3.50
C PHE A 48 11.80 -7.38 -2.68
N GLY A 49 10.77 -7.41 -1.83
CA GLY A 49 10.40 -8.59 -1.07
C GLY A 49 10.02 -9.78 -1.94
N ILE A 50 9.31 -9.53 -3.05
CA ILE A 50 9.01 -10.57 -4.05
C ILE A 50 10.30 -11.08 -4.71
N HIS A 51 11.21 -10.18 -5.09
CA HIS A 51 12.49 -10.56 -5.71
C HIS A 51 13.43 -11.28 -4.74
N ALA A 52 13.30 -11.02 -3.44
CA ALA A 52 14.03 -11.70 -2.37
C ALA A 52 13.37 -13.03 -1.93
N GLY A 53 12.24 -13.43 -2.54
CA GLY A 53 11.58 -14.70 -2.24
C GLY A 53 10.72 -14.70 -0.97
N TRP A 54 10.40 -13.54 -0.38
CA TRP A 54 9.60 -13.46 0.86
C TRP A 54 8.13 -13.84 0.70
N GLY A 55 7.67 -14.00 -0.54
CA GLY A 55 6.29 -14.33 -0.87
C GLY A 55 5.34 -13.13 -0.75
N ARG A 56 4.12 -13.30 -1.24
CA ARG A 56 3.13 -12.20 -1.34
C ARG A 56 2.64 -11.70 0.01
N LEU A 57 2.46 -12.59 0.97
CA LEU A 57 1.96 -12.25 2.31
C LEU A 57 2.92 -11.27 3.00
N THR A 58 4.17 -11.69 3.21
CA THR A 58 5.21 -10.92 3.90
C THR A 58 5.52 -9.61 3.16
N SER A 59 5.64 -9.67 1.83
CA SER A 59 5.98 -8.49 1.02
C SER A 59 4.88 -7.41 1.09
N ASN A 60 3.61 -7.81 1.03
CA ASN A 60 2.49 -6.85 1.17
C ASN A 60 2.35 -6.33 2.59
N PHE A 61 2.54 -7.19 3.60
CA PHE A 61 2.52 -6.80 5.00
C PHE A 61 3.57 -5.71 5.29
N LEU A 62 4.82 -5.92 4.87
CA LEU A 62 5.90 -4.94 5.07
C LEU A 62 5.69 -3.66 4.26
N GLY A 63 5.18 -3.77 3.02
CA GLY A 63 4.83 -2.61 2.22
C GLY A 63 3.74 -1.74 2.88
N ALA A 64 2.68 -2.37 3.38
CA ALA A 64 1.58 -1.68 4.07
C ALA A 64 2.02 -1.09 5.42
N LEU A 65 2.86 -1.80 6.17
CA LEU A 65 3.47 -1.32 7.41
C LEU A 65 4.28 -0.05 7.16
N LEU A 66 5.12 -0.04 6.13
CA LEU A 66 5.90 1.14 5.76
C LEU A 66 5.01 2.32 5.36
N ILE A 67 3.99 2.09 4.53
CA ILE A 67 3.02 3.13 4.16
C ILE A 67 2.40 3.74 5.42
N GLY A 68 1.98 2.89 6.37
CA GLY A 68 1.43 3.35 7.64
C GLY A 68 2.39 4.25 8.43
N ILE A 69 3.64 3.82 8.57
CA ILE A 69 4.70 4.57 9.28
C ILE A 69 4.99 5.90 8.59
N VAL A 70 5.19 5.88 7.27
CA VAL A 70 5.45 7.09 6.47
C VAL A 70 4.27 8.05 6.56
N GLY A 71 3.03 7.57 6.53
CA GLY A 71 1.84 8.39 6.73
C GLY A 71 1.78 9.09 8.07
N ILE A 72 2.17 8.41 9.16
CA ILE A 72 2.23 9.01 10.51
C ILE A 72 3.25 10.16 10.54
N ILE A 73 4.42 9.95 9.93
CA ILE A 73 5.47 10.97 9.84
C ILE A 73 4.98 12.17 9.02
N LEU A 74 4.41 11.92 7.83
CA LEU A 74 3.91 12.97 6.94
C LEU A 74 2.73 13.74 7.54
N ALA A 75 1.85 13.07 8.29
CA ALA A 75 0.74 13.70 9.00
C ALA A 75 1.20 14.76 9.99
N LYS A 76 2.25 14.47 10.77
CA LYS A 76 2.87 15.45 11.67
C LYS A 76 3.48 16.61 10.89
N LEU A 77 4.26 16.31 9.85
CA LEU A 77 4.98 17.32 9.07
C LEU A 77 4.05 18.26 8.30
N LYS A 78 2.95 17.74 7.77
CA LYS A 78 2.00 18.48 6.92
C LYS A 78 0.73 18.91 7.62
N LYS A 79 0.60 18.62 8.92
CA LYS A 79 -0.56 18.96 9.76
C LYS A 79 -1.87 18.54 9.07
N CYS A 80 -1.91 17.30 8.59
CA CYS A 80 -3.04 16.69 7.91
C CYS A 80 -3.33 15.31 8.54
N PRO A 81 -4.58 14.81 8.48
CA PRO A 81 -4.88 13.46 8.93
C PRO A 81 -4.03 12.41 8.21
N VAL A 82 -3.65 11.35 8.94
CA VAL A 82 -2.84 10.23 8.41
C VAL A 82 -3.49 9.57 7.19
N THR A 83 -4.82 9.50 7.18
CA THR A 83 -5.62 8.92 6.10
C THR A 83 -5.41 9.61 4.75
N VAL A 84 -5.07 10.91 4.75
CA VAL A 84 -4.78 11.69 3.53
C VAL A 84 -3.61 11.10 2.76
N PHE A 85 -2.61 10.55 3.46
CA PHE A 85 -1.43 9.93 2.85
C PHE A 85 -1.64 8.45 2.60
N ASN A 86 -2.27 7.75 3.54
CA ASN A 86 -2.28 6.30 3.56
C ASN A 86 -3.27 5.67 2.57
N ILE A 87 -4.46 6.23 2.42
CA ILE A 87 -5.47 5.69 1.50
C ILE A 87 -4.96 5.70 0.06
N PRO A 88 -4.44 6.81 -0.51
CA PRO A 88 -3.90 6.78 -1.86
C PRO A 88 -2.58 5.99 -2.01
N ALA A 89 -1.77 5.93 -0.96
CA ALA A 89 -0.50 5.20 -0.99
C ALA A 89 -0.68 3.68 -1.06
N ILE A 90 -1.76 3.13 -0.50
CA ILE A 90 -1.99 1.68 -0.46
C ILE A 90 -2.38 1.08 -1.82
N VAL A 91 -2.86 1.93 -2.75
CA VAL A 91 -3.48 1.54 -4.02
C VAL A 91 -2.61 0.59 -4.87
N PRO A 92 -1.29 0.80 -5.03
CA PRO A 92 -0.46 -0.13 -5.81
C PRO A 92 -0.40 -1.54 -5.21
N LEU A 93 -0.53 -1.67 -3.89
CA LEU A 93 -0.49 -2.98 -3.19
C LEU A 93 -1.82 -3.73 -3.26
N VAL A 94 -2.94 -3.03 -3.46
CA VAL A 94 -4.27 -3.65 -3.46
C VAL A 94 -4.39 -4.65 -4.63
N PRO A 95 -4.81 -5.90 -4.38
CA PRO A 95 -4.90 -6.94 -5.41
C PRO A 95 -6.14 -6.75 -6.31
N GLY A 96 -6.26 -5.60 -6.98
CA GLY A 96 -7.41 -5.24 -7.82
C GLY A 96 -7.57 -6.12 -9.07
N VAL A 97 -6.47 -6.38 -9.79
CA VAL A 97 -6.51 -7.27 -10.98
C VAL A 97 -6.91 -8.70 -10.59
N PRO A 98 -6.29 -9.35 -9.59
CA PRO A 98 -6.76 -10.65 -9.10
C PRO A 98 -8.22 -10.65 -8.65
N ALA A 99 -8.71 -9.57 -8.03
CA ALA A 99 -10.11 -9.46 -7.62
C ALA A 99 -11.07 -9.41 -8.82
N TYR A 100 -10.76 -8.59 -9.83
CA TYR A 100 -11.55 -8.56 -11.06
C TYR A 100 -11.53 -9.93 -11.77
N GLN A 101 -10.36 -10.56 -11.87
CA GLN A 101 -10.21 -11.88 -12.47
C GLN A 101 -10.99 -12.96 -11.72
N ALA A 102 -11.05 -12.90 -10.38
CA ALA A 102 -11.83 -13.83 -9.57
C ALA A 102 -13.32 -13.74 -9.93
N VAL A 103 -13.88 -12.54 -9.97
CA VAL A 103 -15.28 -12.32 -10.35
C VAL A 103 -15.53 -12.78 -11.79
N ARG A 104 -14.64 -12.44 -12.72
CA ARG A 104 -14.74 -12.88 -14.12
C ARG A 104 -14.74 -14.41 -14.21
N ALA A 105 -13.87 -15.10 -13.48
CA ALA A 105 -13.78 -16.55 -13.47
C ALA A 105 -15.08 -17.21 -12.97
N MET A 106 -15.70 -16.65 -11.92
CA MET A 106 -17.01 -17.11 -11.44
C MET A 106 -18.09 -16.96 -12.51
N VAL A 107 -18.13 -15.82 -13.20
CA VAL A 107 -19.16 -15.54 -14.23
C VAL A 107 -19.06 -16.49 -15.42
N ILE A 108 -17.84 -16.89 -15.82
CA ILE A 108 -17.63 -17.81 -16.95
C ILE A 108 -17.65 -19.30 -16.53
N GLY A 109 -17.92 -19.60 -15.26
CA GLY A 109 -18.00 -20.97 -14.74
C GLY A 109 -16.65 -21.65 -14.43
N ASP A 110 -15.54 -20.92 -14.47
CA ASP A 110 -14.21 -21.44 -14.10
C ASP A 110 -13.99 -21.34 -12.58
N LEU A 111 -14.60 -22.28 -11.85
CA LEU A 111 -14.56 -22.29 -10.39
C LEU A 111 -13.16 -22.58 -9.81
N ALA A 112 -12.33 -23.35 -10.53
CA ALA A 112 -10.98 -23.68 -10.08
C ALA A 112 -10.08 -22.43 -10.07
N SER A 113 -10.12 -21.63 -11.14
CA SER A 113 -9.41 -20.34 -11.18
C SER A 113 -10.00 -19.35 -10.19
N ALA A 114 -11.33 -19.28 -10.09
CA ALA A 114 -12.01 -18.39 -9.14
C ALA A 114 -11.56 -18.62 -7.70
N GLN A 115 -11.57 -19.87 -7.23
CA GLN A 115 -11.16 -20.21 -5.86
C GLN A 115 -9.73 -19.77 -5.57
N ASN A 116 -8.79 -20.04 -6.47
CA ASN A 116 -7.39 -19.64 -6.31
C ASN A 116 -7.20 -18.13 -6.25
N LEU A 117 -7.93 -17.38 -7.09
CA LEU A 117 -7.86 -15.92 -7.13
C LEU A 117 -8.50 -15.29 -5.89
N ILE A 118 -9.64 -15.81 -5.43
CA ILE A 118 -10.31 -15.36 -4.19
C ILE A 118 -9.39 -15.56 -3.00
N LEU A 119 -8.79 -16.76 -2.86
CA LEU A 119 -7.84 -17.04 -1.78
C LEU A 119 -6.63 -16.10 -1.83
N ARG A 120 -6.09 -15.82 -3.02
CA ARG A 120 -5.00 -14.84 -3.18
C ARG A 120 -5.43 -13.46 -2.71
N VAL A 121 -6.59 -12.97 -3.15
CA VAL A 121 -7.11 -11.64 -2.77
C VAL A 121 -7.30 -11.55 -1.26
N PHE A 122 -7.88 -12.58 -0.65
CA PHE A 122 -8.14 -12.65 0.77
C PHE A 122 -6.84 -12.57 1.59
N ILE A 123 -5.87 -13.43 1.28
CA ILE A 123 -4.57 -13.48 1.96
C ILE A 123 -3.83 -12.15 1.84
N VAL A 124 -3.78 -11.56 0.65
CA VAL A 124 -3.09 -10.28 0.42
C VAL A 124 -3.80 -9.13 1.15
N THR A 125 -5.14 -9.07 1.09
CA THR A 125 -5.90 -8.01 1.77
C THR A 125 -5.73 -8.08 3.29
N ILE A 126 -5.71 -9.28 3.88
CA ILE A 126 -5.42 -9.48 5.30
C ILE A 126 -4.00 -9.02 5.64
N ALA A 127 -3.01 -9.39 4.83
CA ALA A 127 -1.63 -8.97 5.06
C ALA A 127 -1.49 -7.44 5.07
N ILE A 128 -2.13 -6.77 4.11
CA ILE A 128 -2.17 -5.31 4.02
C ILE A 128 -2.85 -4.72 5.26
N ALA A 129 -4.02 -5.23 5.64
CA ALA A 129 -4.76 -4.76 6.81
C ALA A 129 -3.95 -4.91 8.10
N MET A 130 -3.29 -6.05 8.30
CA MET A 130 -2.44 -6.33 9.46
C MET A 130 -1.22 -5.41 9.53
N GLY A 131 -0.52 -5.22 8.40
CA GLY A 131 0.63 -4.31 8.35
C GLY A 131 0.22 -2.88 8.67
N PHE A 132 -0.92 -2.46 8.12
CA PHE A 132 -1.48 -1.13 8.37
C PHE A 132 -1.90 -0.91 9.82
N LEU A 133 -2.61 -1.88 10.41
CA LEU A 133 -3.05 -1.85 11.81
C LEU A 133 -1.85 -1.80 12.76
N LEU A 134 -0.81 -2.60 12.50
CA LEU A 134 0.41 -2.56 13.30
C LEU A 134 1.09 -1.19 13.24
N ALA A 135 1.18 -0.57 12.06
CA ALA A 135 1.72 0.79 11.93
C ALA A 135 0.94 1.81 12.79
N GLN A 136 -0.40 1.72 12.78
CA GLN A 136 -1.26 2.60 13.56
C GLN A 136 -1.06 2.42 15.06
N LEU A 137 -1.01 1.17 15.55
CA LEU A 137 -0.76 0.88 16.97
C LEU A 137 0.57 1.46 17.44
N VAL A 138 1.64 1.27 16.65
CA VAL A 138 2.96 1.87 16.95
C VAL A 138 2.87 3.39 16.97
N GLY A 139 2.14 3.98 16.01
CA GLY A 139 1.88 5.41 15.96
C GLY A 139 1.20 5.93 17.22
N GLU A 140 0.09 5.31 17.63
CA GLU A 140 -0.68 5.70 18.82
C GLU A 140 0.15 5.64 20.09
N ILE A 141 0.92 4.57 20.28
CA ILE A 141 1.84 4.43 21.43
C ILE A 141 2.87 5.56 21.40
N TRP A 142 3.48 5.83 20.25
CA TRP A 142 4.46 6.92 20.10
C TRP A 142 3.88 8.28 20.47
N PHE A 143 2.69 8.61 19.96
CA PHE A 143 2.01 9.86 20.26
C PHE A 143 1.63 9.98 21.72
N LYS A 144 1.12 8.89 22.34
CA LYS A 144 0.74 8.87 23.75
C LYS A 144 1.94 9.13 24.66
N ILE A 145 3.09 8.52 24.39
CA ILE A 145 4.32 8.73 25.16
C ILE A 145 4.81 10.18 25.03
N HIS A 146 4.82 10.75 23.82
CA HIS A 146 5.31 12.12 23.62
C HIS A 146 4.33 13.22 24.06
N LYS A 147 3.02 12.92 24.20
CA LYS A 147 2.04 13.86 24.78
C LYS A 147 2.10 13.93 26.30
N VAL A 148 2.78 13.01 26.98
CA VAL A 148 2.95 13.02 28.45
C VAL A 148 4.06 14.01 28.89
N TYR A 149 4.81 14.58 27.94
CA TYR A 149 5.91 15.53 28.22
C TYR A 149 5.62 17.00 27.85
N HIS A 150 4.36 17.36 27.56
CA HIS A 150 3.94 18.75 27.36
C HIS A 150 2.70 19.09 28.18
#